data_AF-A0AAW7JFX2-F1
#
_entry.id   AF-A0AAW7JFX2-F1
#
_cell.length_a   1.000
_cell.length_b   1.000
_cell.length_c   1.000
_cell.angle_alpha   90.00
_cell.angle_beta   90.00
_cell.angle_gamma   90.00
#
_symmetry.space_group_name_H-M   'P 1'
#
loop_
_entity.id
_entity.type
_entity.pdbx_description
1 polymer ?
#
loop_
_entity_poly.entity_id
_entity_poly.type
_entity_poly.pdbx_seq_one_letter_code
_entity_poly.pdbx_strand_id
1 'polypeptide(L)'
;MDFKLEYMERLFARISRKKTESYVISRIWHQLDDDRVKFVVQQYIRRTQDKYALADLYLPQLNVFIEINEPYHKDDNGVLREIDKIRNEEILDVTGSKPVVIDCDCDIDGVHRQVAEVVGMIRQRISALGNDFIPWNEADTLTVEYHIKKGFLKVGDNECLRTTEDVAAVFGTKPKRRGFLRASGAAVPDRKKDIIWWPNTEHRLWCNRLSEDGMYIYEYPKAEDKRAGHLNHWLNAPAENRVTFLRYKDDLGFCFYRFTGVFCLDRERSVKEKRCVWKRISDYYKL
;
A
#
# COMPACT_ATOMS: atom_id res chain seq x y z
N MET A 1 13.50 9.31 8.05
CA MET A 1 12.60 8.86 9.13
C MET A 1 12.46 7.35 8.95
N ASP A 2 12.58 6.60 10.03
CA ASP A 2 12.41 5.14 9.99
C ASP A 2 11.00 4.79 9.50
N PHE A 3 10.88 3.80 8.60
CA PHE A 3 9.61 3.46 7.96
C PHE A 3 8.61 2.88 8.97
N LYS A 4 9.05 2.00 9.87
CA LYS A 4 8.16 1.38 10.86
C LYS A 4 7.65 2.42 11.85
N LEU A 5 8.52 3.32 12.30
CA LEU A 5 8.13 4.44 13.16
C LEU A 5 7.04 5.30 12.50
N GLU A 6 7.29 5.78 11.28
CA GLU A 6 6.31 6.61 10.55
C GLU A 6 5.00 5.83 10.30
N TYR A 7 5.08 4.51 10.08
CA TYR A 7 3.92 3.65 9.89
C TYR A 7 3.05 3.61 11.15
N MET A 8 3.67 3.37 12.30
CA MET A 8 2.95 3.34 13.58
C MET A 8 2.38 4.71 13.96
N GLU A 9 3.10 5.81 13.73
CA GLU A 9 2.60 7.17 13.95
C GLU A 9 1.31 7.43 13.15
N ARG A 10 1.30 7.06 11.86
CA ARG A 10 0.14 7.25 10.99
C ARG A 10 -1.00 6.30 11.33
N LEU A 11 -0.69 5.06 11.71
CA LEU A 11 -1.67 4.08 12.17
C LEU A 11 -2.42 4.60 13.41
N PHE A 12 -1.71 5.06 14.43
CA PHE A 12 -2.33 5.61 15.64
C PHE A 12 -3.07 6.92 15.37
N ALA A 13 -2.54 7.79 14.50
CA ALA A 13 -3.25 8.99 14.07
C ALA A 13 -4.59 8.66 13.39
N ARG A 14 -4.65 7.61 12.58
CA ARG A 14 -5.88 7.16 11.89
C ARG A 14 -6.96 6.68 12.85
N ILE A 15 -6.60 5.94 13.90
CA ILE A 15 -7.57 5.40 14.88
C ILE A 15 -7.83 6.33 16.07
N SER A 16 -7.13 7.46 16.17
CA SER A 16 -7.21 8.39 17.31
C SER A 16 -8.62 8.85 17.71
N ARG A 17 -9.58 8.86 16.78
CA ARG A 17 -10.98 9.25 17.05
C ARG A 17 -11.80 8.13 17.72
N LYS A 18 -11.34 6.89 17.62
CA LYS A 18 -11.97 5.71 18.22
C LYS A 18 -11.28 5.42 19.56
N LYS A 19 -11.82 6.02 20.62
CA LYS A 19 -11.13 6.15 21.91
C LYS A 19 -10.74 4.79 22.51
N THR A 20 -11.69 3.86 22.57
CA THR A 20 -11.48 2.54 23.17
C THR A 20 -10.59 1.67 22.30
N GLU A 21 -10.88 1.59 20.99
CA GLU A 21 -10.01 0.88 20.02
C GLU A 21 -8.56 1.39 20.09
N SER A 22 -8.36 2.71 20.04
CA SER A 22 -7.02 3.32 20.09
C SER A 22 -6.30 3.00 21.40
N TYR A 23 -7.01 2.99 22.54
CA TYR A 23 -6.42 2.63 23.83
C TYR A 23 -5.98 1.17 23.87
N VAL A 24 -6.85 0.25 23.48
CA VAL A 24 -6.57 -1.19 23.49
C VAL A 24 -5.46 -1.54 22.50
N ILE A 25 -5.53 -1.05 21.26
CA ILE A 25 -4.50 -1.33 20.23
C ILE A 25 -3.13 -0.78 20.64
N SER A 26 -3.08 0.44 21.18
CA SER A 26 -1.81 1.01 21.66
C SER A 26 -1.23 0.22 22.83
N ARG A 27 -2.08 -0.25 23.75
CA ARG A 27 -1.65 -1.10 24.86
C ARG A 27 -1.10 -2.44 24.38
N ILE A 28 -1.77 -3.10 23.42
CA ILE A 28 -1.27 -4.35 22.81
C ILE A 28 0.10 -4.10 22.18
N TRP A 29 0.25 -3.04 21.37
CA TRP A 29 1.52 -2.68 20.72
C TRP A 29 2.66 -2.52 21.73
N HIS A 30 2.47 -1.67 22.75
CA HIS A 30 3.50 -1.38 23.74
C HIS A 30 3.81 -2.55 24.67
N GLN A 31 2.82 -3.39 25.01
CA GLN A 31 3.04 -4.54 25.89
C GLN A 31 3.64 -5.74 25.13
N LEU A 32 3.29 -5.91 23.84
CA LEU A 32 3.90 -6.91 22.99
C LEU A 32 5.40 -6.64 22.82
N ASP A 33 5.75 -5.38 22.52
CA ASP A 33 7.12 -4.90 22.34
C ASP A 33 7.93 -5.73 21.34
N ASP A 34 7.30 -6.04 20.20
CA ASP A 34 7.88 -6.84 19.12
C ASP A 34 7.52 -6.25 17.76
N ASP A 35 8.42 -5.43 17.21
CA ASP A 35 8.23 -4.73 15.94
C ASP A 35 8.31 -5.65 14.70
N ARG A 36 8.53 -6.95 14.90
CA ARG A 36 8.44 -7.97 13.84
C ARG A 36 6.99 -8.30 13.50
N VAL A 37 6.03 -7.94 14.35
CA VAL A 37 4.60 -8.13 14.09
C VAL A 37 4.01 -6.83 13.53
N LYS A 38 3.47 -6.90 12.31
CA LYS A 38 2.81 -5.75 11.68
C LYS A 38 1.40 -5.59 12.23
N PHE A 39 1.03 -4.38 12.61
CA PHE A 39 -0.34 -4.05 12.99
C PHE A 39 -1.07 -3.49 11.77
N VAL A 40 -2.22 -4.03 11.43
CA VAL A 40 -3.10 -3.52 10.38
C VAL A 40 -4.45 -3.23 11.00
N VAL A 41 -4.90 -1.98 10.94
CA VAL A 41 -6.16 -1.56 11.57
C VAL A 41 -7.27 -1.43 10.55
N GLN A 42 -8.51 -1.66 10.97
CA GLN A 42 -9.70 -1.51 10.12
C GLN A 42 -9.57 -2.31 8.82
N GLN A 43 -9.15 -3.58 8.94
CA GLN A 43 -8.93 -4.44 7.79
C GLN A 43 -10.28 -4.87 7.21
N TYR A 44 -10.51 -4.53 5.94
CA TYR A 44 -11.66 -5.02 5.19
C TYR A 44 -11.45 -6.49 4.82
N ILE A 45 -12.40 -7.34 5.20
CA ILE A 45 -12.45 -8.75 4.88
C ILE A 45 -13.65 -8.96 3.97
N ARG A 46 -13.39 -9.35 2.71
CA ARG A 46 -14.42 -9.53 1.69
C ARG A 46 -15.18 -10.83 1.96
N ARG A 47 -16.49 -10.75 2.18
CA ARG A 47 -17.36 -11.89 2.53
C ARG A 47 -18.03 -12.52 1.30
N THR A 48 -18.64 -11.68 0.44
CA THR A 48 -19.28 -12.03 -0.85
C THR A 48 -19.12 -10.85 -1.83
N GLN A 49 -19.77 -10.86 -3.01
CA GLN A 49 -19.63 -9.78 -4.00
C GLN A 49 -19.88 -8.38 -3.41
N ASP A 50 -20.75 -8.23 -2.39
CA ASP A 50 -21.17 -6.93 -1.83
C ASP A 50 -21.16 -6.79 -0.29
N LYS A 51 -20.68 -7.77 0.49
CA LYS A 51 -20.62 -7.68 1.97
C LYS A 51 -19.18 -7.73 2.51
N TYR A 52 -18.88 -6.89 3.50
CA TYR A 52 -17.56 -6.75 4.11
C TYR A 52 -17.62 -6.85 5.64
N ALA A 53 -16.63 -7.52 6.23
CA ALA A 53 -16.28 -7.42 7.65
C ALA A 53 -15.19 -6.37 7.82
N LEU A 54 -15.21 -5.67 8.94
CA LEU A 54 -14.12 -4.83 9.38
C LEU A 54 -13.61 -5.41 10.70
N ALA A 55 -12.34 -5.79 10.73
CA ALA A 55 -11.66 -6.16 11.97
C ALA A 55 -10.87 -4.94 12.50
N ASP A 56 -10.93 -4.71 13.81
CA ASP A 56 -10.27 -3.55 14.42
C ASP A 56 -8.76 -3.64 14.34
N LEU A 57 -8.20 -4.84 14.58
CA LEU A 57 -6.78 -5.14 14.44
C LEU A 57 -6.57 -6.51 13.76
N TYR A 58 -5.68 -6.53 12.77
CA TYR A 58 -5.19 -7.72 12.09
C TYR A 58 -3.67 -7.79 12.19
N LEU A 59 -3.16 -8.99 12.50
CA LEU A 59 -1.74 -9.32 12.60
C LEU A 59 -1.38 -10.32 11.47
N PRO A 60 -0.91 -9.83 10.30
CA PRO A 60 -0.75 -10.67 9.10
C PRO A 60 0.19 -11.85 9.30
N GLN A 61 1.32 -11.65 9.99
CA GLN A 61 2.34 -12.69 10.20
C GLN A 61 1.81 -13.90 10.98
N LEU A 62 0.73 -13.73 11.74
CA LEU A 62 0.17 -14.75 12.62
C LEU A 62 -1.22 -15.22 12.15
N ASN A 63 -1.79 -14.56 11.14
CA ASN A 63 -3.19 -14.67 10.73
C ASN A 63 -4.16 -14.53 11.93
N VAL A 64 -3.96 -13.49 12.75
CA VAL A 64 -4.77 -13.23 13.96
C VAL A 64 -5.61 -11.97 13.76
N PHE A 65 -6.90 -12.07 14.01
CA PHE A 65 -7.85 -10.97 14.03
C PHE A 65 -8.27 -10.68 15.48
N ILE A 66 -8.32 -9.40 15.83
CA ILE A 66 -8.74 -8.93 17.15
C ILE A 66 -9.88 -7.92 16.95
N GLU A 67 -10.97 -8.14 17.68
CA GLU A 67 -12.18 -7.32 17.71
C GLU A 67 -12.33 -6.69 19.08
N ILE A 68 -12.64 -5.40 19.13
CA ILE A 68 -12.72 -4.61 20.37
C ILE A 68 -14.17 -4.21 20.56
N ASN A 69 -14.85 -4.88 21.48
CA ASN A 69 -16.26 -4.63 21.76
C ASN A 69 -16.38 -3.47 22.76
N GLU A 70 -16.78 -2.31 22.29
CA GLU A 70 -17.07 -1.16 23.16
C GLU A 70 -18.38 -1.37 23.95
N PRO A 71 -18.52 -0.79 25.16
CA PRO A 71 -19.80 -0.81 25.88
C PRO A 71 -20.87 -0.14 25.03
N TYR A 72 -21.87 -0.91 24.60
CA TYR A 72 -23.00 -0.38 23.87
C TYR A 72 -23.91 0.40 24.83
N HIS A 73 -24.31 1.61 24.45
CA HIS A 73 -25.47 2.24 25.06
C HIS A 73 -26.72 1.42 24.68
N LYS A 74 -27.08 0.46 25.53
CA LYS A 74 -28.35 -0.29 25.56
C LYS A 74 -28.84 -0.81 24.21
N ASP A 75 -28.39 -2.01 23.83
CA ASP A 75 -29.14 -2.86 22.92
C ASP A 75 -30.23 -3.58 23.71
N ASP A 76 -31.41 -2.97 23.84
CA ASP A 76 -32.52 -3.53 24.63
C ASP A 76 -33.02 -4.88 24.08
N ASN A 77 -32.61 -5.31 22.86
CA ASN A 77 -33.11 -6.51 22.20
C ASN A 77 -32.03 -7.55 21.79
N GLY A 78 -30.74 -7.33 22.04
CA GLY A 78 -29.66 -8.30 21.76
C GLY A 78 -29.30 -8.50 20.28
N VAL A 79 -29.84 -7.67 19.39
CA VAL A 79 -29.68 -7.75 17.93
C VAL A 79 -28.24 -7.47 17.50
N LEU A 80 -27.55 -6.52 18.15
CA LEU A 80 -26.17 -6.16 17.84
C LEU A 80 -25.20 -7.29 18.23
N ARG A 81 -25.45 -7.98 19.35
CA ARG A 81 -24.66 -9.16 19.74
C ARG A 81 -24.78 -10.30 18.74
N GLU A 82 -25.95 -10.47 18.13
CA GLU A 82 -26.17 -11.49 17.11
C GLU A 82 -25.49 -11.11 15.79
N ILE A 83 -25.51 -9.82 15.42
CA ILE A 83 -24.75 -9.28 14.29
C ILE A 83 -23.23 -9.49 14.48
N ASP A 84 -22.70 -9.26 15.68
CA ASP A 84 -21.28 -9.49 15.98
C ASP A 84 -20.88 -10.97 15.93
N LYS A 85 -21.75 -11.87 16.41
CA LYS A 85 -21.52 -13.32 16.28
C LYS A 85 -21.46 -13.76 14.83
N ILE A 86 -22.45 -13.36 14.02
CA ILE A 86 -22.49 -13.65 12.57
C ILE A 86 -21.25 -13.09 11.89
N ARG A 87 -20.84 -11.85 12.24
CA ARG A 87 -19.60 -11.24 11.72
C ARG A 87 -18.36 -12.07 12.03
N ASN A 88 -18.23 -12.58 13.26
CA ASN A 88 -17.07 -13.37 13.67
C ASN A 88 -17.03 -14.76 13.01
N GLU A 89 -18.20 -15.39 12.84
CA GLU A 89 -18.33 -16.65 12.09
C GLU A 89 -17.97 -16.47 10.61
N GLU A 90 -18.40 -15.36 10.00
CA GLU A 90 -18.05 -15.05 8.61
C GLU A 90 -16.55 -14.76 8.42
N ILE A 91 -15.87 -14.14 9.40
CA ILE A 91 -14.41 -13.97 9.35
C ILE A 91 -13.72 -15.34 9.43
N LEU A 92 -14.19 -16.24 10.30
CA LEU A 92 -13.67 -17.60 10.39
C LEU A 92 -13.81 -18.35 9.06
N ASP A 93 -14.97 -18.28 8.42
CA ASP A 93 -15.23 -18.96 7.15
C ASP A 93 -14.34 -18.47 6.00
N VAL A 94 -14.06 -17.16 5.96
CA VAL A 94 -13.24 -16.55 4.88
C VAL A 94 -11.75 -16.73 5.13
N THR A 95 -11.31 -16.63 6.39
CA THR A 95 -9.88 -16.49 6.73
C THR A 95 -9.28 -17.74 7.38
N GLY A 96 -10.14 -18.71 7.75
CA GLY A 96 -9.76 -19.88 8.55
C GLY A 96 -9.34 -19.54 9.99
N SER A 97 -9.53 -18.29 10.44
CA SER A 97 -9.11 -17.82 11.75
C SER A 97 -10.26 -17.15 12.50
N LYS A 98 -10.52 -17.63 13.72
CA LYS A 98 -11.55 -17.07 14.59
C LYS A 98 -11.04 -15.77 15.22
N PRO A 99 -11.77 -14.65 15.12
CA PRO A 99 -11.41 -13.42 15.82
C PRO A 99 -11.33 -13.60 17.34
N VAL A 100 -10.33 -12.96 17.94
CA VAL A 100 -10.19 -12.84 19.40
C VAL A 100 -10.89 -11.58 19.83
N VAL A 101 -11.85 -11.70 20.76
CA VAL A 101 -12.67 -10.57 21.21
C VAL A 101 -12.11 -10.03 22.52
N ILE A 102 -11.94 -8.71 22.60
CA ILE A 102 -11.68 -7.99 23.85
C ILE A 102 -12.95 -7.24 24.23
N ASP A 103 -13.60 -7.68 25.29
CA ASP A 103 -14.79 -7.03 25.83
C ASP A 103 -14.41 -5.84 26.70
N CYS A 104 -14.82 -4.64 26.30
CA CYS A 104 -14.56 -3.41 27.04
C CYS A 104 -15.75 -2.98 27.92
N ASP A 105 -16.82 -3.77 28.01
CA ASP A 105 -17.92 -3.61 28.98
C ASP A 105 -17.53 -4.10 30.38
N CYS A 106 -16.36 -3.67 30.84
CA CYS A 106 -15.83 -3.99 32.16
C CYS A 106 -14.96 -2.84 32.68
N ASP A 107 -14.42 -3.01 33.90
CA ASP A 107 -13.45 -2.07 34.43
C ASP A 107 -12.12 -2.12 33.67
N ILE A 108 -11.29 -1.11 33.90
CA ILE A 108 -9.99 -0.95 33.25
C ILE A 108 -9.07 -2.15 33.53
N ASP A 109 -9.13 -2.74 34.73
CA ASP A 109 -8.35 -3.91 35.10
C ASP A 109 -8.79 -5.17 34.34
N GLY A 110 -10.10 -5.34 34.09
CA GLY A 110 -10.65 -6.37 33.23
C GLY A 110 -10.16 -6.25 31.78
N VAL A 111 -10.13 -5.04 31.23
CA VAL A 111 -9.56 -4.79 29.90
C VAL A 111 -8.07 -5.11 29.89
N HIS A 112 -7.32 -4.73 30.93
CA HIS A 112 -5.88 -5.00 31.03
C HIS A 112 -5.57 -6.49 31.08
N ARG A 113 -6.36 -7.28 31.82
CA ARG A 113 -6.21 -8.74 31.85
C ARG A 113 -6.41 -9.36 30.47
N GLN A 114 -7.48 -8.98 29.78
CA GLN A 114 -7.75 -9.47 28.42
C GLN A 114 -6.64 -9.09 27.43
N VAL A 115 -6.12 -7.86 27.50
CA VAL A 115 -4.96 -7.44 26.69
C VAL A 115 -3.72 -8.28 27.00
N ALA A 116 -3.45 -8.57 28.28
CA ALA A 116 -2.33 -9.42 28.67
C ALA A 116 -2.47 -10.86 28.15
N GLU A 117 -3.67 -11.42 28.17
CA GLU A 117 -3.98 -12.74 27.60
C GLU A 117 -3.74 -12.76 26.08
N VAL A 118 -4.21 -11.73 25.37
CA VAL A 118 -3.99 -11.56 23.93
C VAL A 118 -2.50 -11.47 23.60
N VAL A 119 -1.73 -10.66 24.34
CA VAL A 119 -0.27 -10.56 24.16
C VAL A 119 0.41 -11.90 24.43
N GLY A 120 0.00 -12.62 25.47
CA GLY A 120 0.49 -13.97 25.77
C GLY A 120 0.25 -14.95 24.61
N MET A 121 -0.97 -14.94 24.06
CA MET A 121 -1.34 -15.76 22.89
C MET A 121 -0.52 -15.39 21.64
N ILE A 122 -0.30 -14.10 21.37
CA ILE A 122 0.55 -13.64 20.27
C ILE A 122 1.97 -14.19 20.42
N ARG A 123 2.57 -14.05 21.60
CA ARG A 123 3.93 -14.55 21.89
C ARG A 123 4.04 -16.07 21.75
N GLN A 124 3.03 -16.81 22.21
CA GLN A 124 2.97 -18.26 22.03
C GLN A 124 2.89 -18.64 20.55
N ARG A 125 2.10 -17.92 19.75
CA ARG A 125 1.96 -18.19 18.32
C ARG A 125 3.24 -17.90 17.53
N ILE A 126 3.95 -16.82 17.86
CA ILE A 126 5.29 -16.53 17.32
C ILE A 126 6.24 -17.68 17.67
N SER A 127 6.25 -18.10 18.93
CA SER A 127 7.13 -19.18 19.41
C SER A 127 6.83 -20.52 18.73
N ALA A 128 5.56 -20.83 18.48
CA ALA A 128 5.11 -22.04 17.81
C ALA A 128 5.51 -22.08 16.33
N LEU A 129 5.54 -20.93 15.64
CA LEU A 129 6.03 -20.84 14.27
C LEU A 129 7.55 -21.02 14.18
N GLY A 130 8.31 -20.59 15.19
CA GLY A 130 9.76 -20.74 15.22
C GLY A 130 10.43 -20.14 13.97
N ASN A 131 11.07 -21.00 13.16
CA ASN A 131 11.74 -20.59 11.92
C ASN A 131 10.77 -20.26 10.78
N ASP A 132 9.51 -20.70 10.86
CA ASP A 132 8.48 -20.40 9.87
C ASP A 132 7.87 -19.00 10.07
N PHE A 133 8.23 -18.32 11.17
CA PHE A 133 7.80 -16.95 11.42
C PHE A 133 8.52 -15.98 10.46
N ILE A 134 7.75 -15.36 9.57
CA ILE A 134 8.25 -14.33 8.64
C ILE A 134 8.01 -12.95 9.28
N PRO A 135 9.08 -12.24 9.72
CA PRO A 135 8.94 -10.93 10.37
C PRO A 135 8.48 -9.85 9.39
N TRP A 136 7.91 -8.77 9.93
CA TRP A 136 7.63 -7.55 9.19
C TRP A 136 8.93 -6.88 8.71
N ASN A 137 9.23 -7.05 7.43
CA ASN A 137 10.46 -6.60 6.77
C ASN A 137 10.21 -5.73 5.53
N GLU A 138 9.01 -5.19 5.36
CA GLU A 138 8.66 -4.35 4.20
C GLU A 138 9.63 -3.18 4.03
N ALA A 139 10.11 -2.61 5.15
CA ALA A 139 11.10 -1.53 5.16
C ALA A 139 12.36 -1.87 4.33
N ASP A 140 12.85 -3.11 4.41
CA ASP A 140 14.08 -3.53 3.76
C ASP A 140 13.95 -3.49 2.23
N THR A 141 12.76 -3.87 1.73
CA THR A 141 12.43 -3.91 0.30
C THR A 141 12.15 -2.53 -0.32
N LEU A 142 12.00 -1.50 0.52
CA LEU A 142 11.75 -0.12 0.09
C LEU A 142 13.03 0.71 -0.10
N THR A 143 14.20 0.09 0.11
CA THR A 143 15.51 0.77 0.08
C THR A 143 16.17 0.73 -1.29
N VAL A 144 17.00 1.73 -1.60
CA VAL A 144 17.77 1.80 -2.84
C VAL A 144 18.74 0.62 -2.93
N GLU A 145 19.40 0.31 -1.82
CA GLU A 145 20.41 -0.74 -1.70
C GLU A 145 19.84 -2.12 -1.99
N TYR A 146 18.62 -2.40 -1.54
CA TYR A 146 17.92 -3.65 -1.85
C TYR A 146 17.76 -3.83 -3.36
N HIS A 147 17.24 -2.82 -4.06
CA HIS A 147 17.00 -2.90 -5.51
C HIS A 147 18.31 -3.00 -6.29
N ILE A 148 19.35 -2.22 -5.91
CA ILE A 148 20.67 -2.31 -6.54
C ILE A 148 21.28 -3.71 -6.36
N LYS A 149 21.22 -4.27 -5.14
CA LYS A 149 21.74 -5.61 -4.87
C LYS A 149 20.97 -6.71 -5.62
N LYS A 150 19.65 -6.54 -5.74
CA LYS A 150 18.79 -7.45 -6.52
C LYS A 150 19.14 -7.39 -8.02
N GLY A 151 19.51 -6.22 -8.53
CA GLY A 151 20.03 -6.03 -9.89
C GLY A 151 18.97 -6.05 -11.00
N PHE A 152 17.69 -6.19 -10.66
CA PHE A 152 16.58 -6.12 -11.59
C PHE A 152 15.28 -5.70 -10.91
N LEU A 153 14.31 -5.29 -11.72
CA LEU A 153 12.95 -4.96 -11.33
C LEU A 153 11.97 -5.87 -12.08
N LYS A 154 10.94 -6.35 -11.40
CA LYS A 154 9.88 -7.17 -11.99
C LYS A 154 8.51 -6.77 -11.46
N VAL A 155 7.52 -6.61 -12.35
CA VAL A 155 6.17 -6.17 -11.95
C VAL A 155 5.54 -7.12 -10.93
N GLY A 156 5.71 -8.44 -11.10
CA GLY A 156 5.16 -9.45 -10.20
C GLY A 156 5.72 -9.41 -8.77
N ASP A 157 6.89 -8.80 -8.58
CA ASP A 157 7.54 -8.71 -7.27
C ASP A 157 7.06 -7.48 -6.48
N ASN A 158 6.19 -6.65 -7.07
CA ASN A 158 5.63 -5.43 -6.47
C ASN A 158 6.70 -4.43 -6.00
N GLU A 159 7.77 -4.26 -6.77
CA GLU A 159 8.88 -3.36 -6.41
C GLU A 159 8.39 -1.94 -6.16
N CYS A 160 8.68 -1.41 -4.97
CA CYS A 160 8.23 -0.10 -4.53
C CYS A 160 9.38 0.69 -3.91
N LEU A 161 9.35 2.00 -4.13
CA LEU A 161 10.23 2.99 -3.51
C LEU A 161 9.40 4.13 -2.94
N ARG A 162 9.96 4.85 -1.97
CA ARG A 162 9.25 5.89 -1.21
C ARG A 162 9.24 7.24 -1.91
N THR A 163 10.32 7.57 -2.63
CA THR A 163 10.46 8.88 -3.26
C THR A 163 11.00 8.79 -4.68
N THR A 164 10.79 9.86 -5.45
CA THR A 164 11.43 10.02 -6.77
C THR A 164 12.95 10.05 -6.67
N GLU A 165 13.50 10.51 -5.54
CA GLU A 165 14.94 10.50 -5.28
C GLU A 165 15.46 9.07 -5.16
N ASP A 166 14.77 8.21 -4.40
CA ASP A 166 15.14 6.80 -4.25
C ASP A 166 15.04 6.09 -5.61
N VAL A 167 13.94 6.32 -6.34
CA VAL A 167 13.76 5.80 -7.70
C VAL A 167 14.93 6.21 -8.60
N ALA A 168 15.33 7.48 -8.61
CA ALA A 168 16.46 7.92 -9.42
C ALA A 168 17.81 7.33 -8.94
N ALA A 169 18.00 7.21 -7.63
CA ALA A 169 19.23 6.69 -7.04
C ALA A 169 19.48 5.21 -7.38
N VAL A 170 18.41 4.40 -7.51
CA VAL A 170 18.51 3.00 -7.98
C VAL A 170 19.18 2.88 -9.35
N PHE A 171 19.03 3.90 -10.20
CA PHE A 171 19.63 3.96 -11.54
C PHE A 171 20.93 4.78 -11.56
N GLY A 172 21.48 5.16 -10.41
CA GLY A 172 22.68 6.00 -10.32
C GLY A 172 22.48 7.43 -10.82
N THR A 173 21.24 7.95 -10.81
CA THR A 173 20.92 9.30 -11.29
C THR A 173 20.18 10.13 -10.23
N LYS A 174 19.80 11.36 -10.57
CA LYS A 174 19.03 12.26 -9.70
C LYS A 174 17.87 12.90 -10.45
N PRO A 175 16.72 13.17 -9.78
CA PRO A 175 15.62 13.88 -10.42
C PRO A 175 16.07 15.29 -10.83
N LYS A 176 15.76 15.70 -12.07
CA LYS A 176 15.99 17.07 -12.51
C LYS A 176 15.02 18.01 -11.79
N ARG A 177 15.56 19.11 -11.26
CA ARG A 177 14.79 20.19 -10.60
C ARG A 177 14.73 21.41 -11.50
N ARG A 178 13.57 22.04 -11.61
CA ARG A 178 13.38 23.35 -12.26
C ARG A 178 12.70 24.28 -11.26
N GLY A 179 13.50 24.96 -10.43
CA GLY A 179 13.00 25.68 -9.26
C GLY A 179 12.34 24.71 -8.26
N PHE A 180 11.12 25.05 -7.81
CA PHE A 180 10.32 24.19 -6.93
C PHE A 180 9.68 22.98 -7.64
N LEU A 181 9.73 22.92 -8.97
CA LEU A 181 9.10 21.85 -9.76
C LEU A 181 10.07 20.69 -10.01
N ARG A 182 9.62 19.47 -9.74
CA ARG A 182 10.33 18.24 -10.10
C ARG A 182 9.90 17.80 -11.49
N ALA A 183 10.86 17.41 -12.33
CA ALA A 183 10.56 16.78 -13.60
C ALA A 183 9.79 15.46 -13.37
N SER A 184 8.90 15.09 -14.29
CA SER A 184 8.13 13.83 -14.23
C SER A 184 8.96 12.59 -14.62
N GLY A 185 10.27 12.74 -14.79
CA GLY A 185 11.18 11.66 -15.14
C GLY A 185 12.65 12.09 -15.12
N ALA A 186 13.53 11.13 -15.33
CA ALA A 186 14.98 11.31 -15.45
C ALA A 186 15.56 10.35 -16.51
N ALA A 187 16.67 10.74 -17.13
CA ALA A 187 17.37 9.85 -18.06
C ALA A 187 18.09 8.73 -17.29
N VAL A 188 18.09 7.53 -17.84
CA VAL A 188 18.92 6.43 -17.33
C VAL A 188 20.35 6.64 -17.82
N PRO A 189 21.37 6.67 -16.93
CA PRO A 189 22.77 6.75 -17.34
C PRO A 189 23.13 5.66 -18.35
N ASP A 190 23.91 6.03 -19.37
CA ASP A 190 24.42 5.14 -20.42
C ASP A 190 23.37 4.41 -21.29
N ARG A 191 22.07 4.64 -21.07
CA ARG A 191 20.96 4.07 -21.85
C ARG A 191 20.12 5.19 -22.49
N LYS A 192 20.59 5.73 -23.60
CA LYS A 192 20.00 6.91 -24.28
C LYS A 192 18.52 6.79 -24.65
N LYS A 193 17.99 5.58 -24.81
CA LYS A 193 16.58 5.34 -25.14
C LYS A 193 15.68 5.20 -23.91
N ASP A 194 16.25 5.01 -22.73
CA ASP A 194 15.49 4.70 -21.53
C ASP A 194 15.36 5.94 -20.65
N ILE A 195 14.11 6.26 -20.32
CA ILE A 195 13.74 7.33 -19.41
C ILE A 195 13.01 6.70 -18.22
N ILE A 196 13.46 7.03 -17.02
CA ILE A 196 12.72 6.76 -15.80
C ILE A 196 11.52 7.71 -15.79
N TRP A 197 10.31 7.16 -15.65
CA TRP A 197 9.07 7.93 -15.67
C TRP A 197 8.27 7.66 -14.40
N TRP A 198 7.85 8.69 -13.69
CA TRP A 198 7.06 8.54 -12.46
C TRP A 198 5.72 9.30 -12.54
N PRO A 199 4.77 8.80 -13.35
CA PRO A 199 3.47 9.43 -13.49
C PRO A 199 2.69 9.40 -12.17
N ASN A 200 1.87 10.43 -11.96
CA ASN A 200 1.02 10.58 -10.79
C ASN A 200 -0.45 10.47 -11.20
N THR A 201 -1.16 9.46 -10.68
CA THR A 201 -2.58 9.22 -10.95
C THR A 201 -3.47 10.34 -10.41
N GLU A 202 -3.04 11.00 -9.33
CA GLU A 202 -3.74 12.12 -8.68
C GLU A 202 -3.27 13.50 -9.19
N HIS A 203 -2.63 13.58 -10.35
CA HIS A 203 -2.09 14.86 -10.82
C HIS A 203 -3.19 15.89 -11.09
N ARG A 204 -3.00 17.15 -10.66
CA ARG A 204 -4.01 18.22 -10.80
C ARG A 204 -4.27 18.61 -12.25
N LEU A 205 -3.23 18.63 -13.09
CA LEU A 205 -3.29 19.08 -14.49
C LEU A 205 -3.30 17.94 -15.53
N TRP A 206 -2.95 16.73 -15.13
CA TRP A 206 -2.71 15.60 -16.04
C TRP A 206 -3.60 14.43 -15.62
N CYS A 207 -4.08 13.67 -16.59
CA CYS A 207 -4.64 12.35 -16.35
C CYS A 207 -3.55 11.34 -16.67
N ASN A 208 -3.20 10.52 -15.68
CA ASN A 208 -2.33 9.35 -15.83
C ASN A 208 -3.09 8.15 -15.29
N ARG A 209 -3.38 7.17 -16.13
CA ARG A 209 -4.18 6.02 -15.73
C ARG A 209 -3.57 4.74 -16.28
N LEU A 210 -3.29 3.79 -15.41
CA LEU A 210 -2.96 2.42 -15.78
C LEU A 210 -4.27 1.67 -16.09
N SER A 211 -4.29 0.88 -17.16
CA SER A 211 -5.40 -0.03 -17.45
C SER A 211 -5.48 -1.15 -16.42
N GLU A 212 -6.66 -1.77 -16.27
CA GLU A 212 -6.89 -2.86 -15.31
C GLU A 212 -5.98 -4.07 -15.55
N ASP A 213 -5.68 -4.39 -16.81
CA ASP A 213 -4.74 -5.44 -17.21
C ASP A 213 -3.26 -5.06 -17.04
N GLY A 214 -2.97 -3.82 -16.64
CA GLY A 214 -1.63 -3.27 -16.48
C GLY A 214 -0.84 -3.10 -17.78
N MET A 215 -1.47 -3.27 -18.94
CA MET A 215 -0.80 -3.25 -20.25
C MET A 215 -0.69 -1.87 -20.88
N TYR A 216 -1.49 -0.89 -20.45
CA TYR A 216 -1.54 0.43 -21.05
C TYR A 216 -1.54 1.53 -19.99
N ILE A 217 -0.80 2.62 -20.27
CA ILE A 217 -0.94 3.88 -19.54
C ILE A 217 -1.50 4.94 -20.48
N TYR A 218 -2.58 5.59 -20.06
CA TYR A 218 -3.19 6.72 -20.77
C TYR A 218 -2.69 8.01 -20.14
N GLU A 219 -2.07 8.87 -20.95
CA GLU A 219 -1.53 10.17 -20.54
C GLU A 219 -2.14 11.30 -21.39
N TYR A 220 -2.73 12.30 -20.74
CA TYR A 220 -3.21 13.51 -21.42
C TYR A 220 -3.42 14.68 -20.44
N PRO A 221 -3.30 15.94 -20.91
CA PRO A 221 -3.71 17.10 -20.13
C PRO A 221 -5.21 17.06 -19.84
N LYS A 222 -5.61 17.43 -18.62
CA LYS A 222 -7.04 17.57 -18.28
C LYS A 222 -7.71 18.68 -19.09
N ALA A 223 -6.98 19.77 -19.33
CA ALA A 223 -7.39 20.87 -20.21
C ALA A 223 -7.44 20.41 -21.68
N GLU A 224 -8.62 20.50 -22.31
CA GLU A 224 -8.87 19.88 -23.61
C GLU A 224 -8.13 20.56 -24.76
N ASP A 225 -8.01 21.89 -24.69
CA ASP A 225 -7.28 22.74 -25.64
C ASP A 225 -5.80 22.36 -25.78
N LYS A 226 -5.22 21.74 -24.74
CA LYS A 226 -3.81 21.31 -24.72
C LYS A 226 -3.58 19.88 -25.22
N ARG A 227 -4.64 19.07 -25.37
CA ARG A 227 -4.50 17.63 -25.68
C ARG A 227 -3.89 17.39 -27.06
N ALA A 228 -4.38 18.10 -28.08
CA ALA A 228 -3.89 17.93 -29.45
C ALA A 228 -2.40 18.31 -29.57
N GLY A 229 -1.99 19.43 -28.97
CA GLY A 229 -0.60 19.86 -28.95
C GLY A 229 0.31 18.86 -28.23
N HIS A 230 -0.14 18.32 -27.09
CA HIS A 230 0.61 17.30 -26.35
C HIS A 230 0.77 15.99 -27.13
N LEU A 231 -0.30 15.50 -27.77
CA LEU A 231 -0.24 14.30 -28.60
C LEU A 231 0.72 14.51 -29.79
N ASN A 232 0.60 15.64 -30.50
CA ASN A 232 1.46 15.96 -31.63
C ASN A 232 2.94 16.03 -31.22
N HIS A 233 3.24 16.58 -30.04
CA HIS A 233 4.61 16.58 -29.51
C HIS A 233 5.17 15.16 -29.42
N TRP A 234 4.45 14.24 -28.78
CA TRP A 234 4.93 12.85 -28.60
C TRP A 234 4.94 12.03 -29.88
N LEU A 235 4.03 12.29 -30.82
CA LEU A 235 4.08 11.67 -32.15
C LEU A 235 5.31 12.13 -32.96
N ASN A 236 5.86 13.32 -32.70
CA ASN A 236 7.06 13.79 -33.41
C ASN A 236 8.35 13.59 -32.60
N ALA A 237 8.25 13.20 -31.34
CA ALA A 237 9.39 12.90 -30.50
C ALA A 237 10.09 11.59 -30.95
N PRO A 238 11.41 11.47 -30.73
CA PRO A 238 12.11 10.20 -30.86
C PRO A 238 11.47 9.11 -29.99
N ALA A 239 11.50 7.87 -30.46
CA ALA A 239 11.01 6.75 -29.66
C ALA A 239 11.87 6.57 -28.40
N GLU A 240 11.21 6.49 -27.25
CA GLU A 240 11.81 6.24 -25.95
C GLU A 240 11.09 5.10 -25.24
N ASN A 241 11.83 4.37 -24.41
CA ASN A 241 11.30 3.43 -23.45
C ASN A 241 11.13 4.15 -22.11
N ARG A 242 9.99 3.95 -21.47
CA ARG A 242 9.67 4.52 -20.16
C ARG A 242 9.70 3.43 -19.11
N VAL A 243 10.77 3.43 -18.30
CA VAL A 243 10.88 2.58 -17.11
C VAL A 243 10.01 3.22 -16.03
N THR A 244 8.83 2.63 -15.81
CA THR A 244 7.73 3.37 -15.19
C THR A 244 7.53 3.00 -13.74
N PHE A 245 7.56 4.02 -12.88
CA PHE A 245 7.28 3.96 -11.46
C PHE A 245 6.00 4.75 -11.15
N LEU A 246 4.85 4.11 -11.22
CA LEU A 246 3.56 4.78 -11.00
C LEU A 246 3.42 5.18 -9.52
N ARG A 247 3.15 6.48 -9.30
CA ARG A 247 2.88 6.98 -7.95
C ARG A 247 1.48 6.57 -7.52
N TYR A 248 1.36 6.03 -6.32
CA TYR A 248 0.09 5.81 -5.64
C TYR A 248 0.20 6.17 -4.16
N LYS A 249 -0.97 6.28 -3.52
CA LYS A 249 -1.10 6.57 -2.09
C LYS A 249 -1.85 5.40 -1.44
N ASP A 250 -1.35 4.88 -0.33
CA ASP A 250 -2.05 3.85 0.44
C ASP A 250 -3.06 4.47 1.42
N ASP A 251 -3.77 3.61 2.17
CA ASP A 251 -4.82 4.06 3.09
C ASP A 251 -4.27 4.74 4.37
N LEU A 252 -2.97 4.61 4.67
CA LEU A 252 -2.29 5.39 5.70
C LEU A 252 -1.68 6.68 5.13
N GLY A 253 -1.90 6.93 3.85
CA GLY A 253 -1.46 8.10 3.12
C GLY A 253 0.01 8.11 2.74
N PHE A 254 0.69 6.97 2.83
CA PHE A 254 2.04 6.82 2.32
C PHE A 254 2.04 6.91 0.81
N CYS A 255 2.99 7.68 0.29
CA CYS A 255 3.24 7.74 -1.13
C CYS A 255 4.29 6.70 -1.49
N PHE A 256 3.98 5.90 -2.49
CA PHE A 256 4.89 4.92 -3.06
C PHE A 256 4.98 5.10 -4.56
N TYR A 257 6.11 4.67 -5.12
CA TYR A 257 6.40 4.64 -6.54
C TYR A 257 6.64 3.18 -6.90
N ARG A 258 5.64 2.54 -7.53
CA ARG A 258 5.70 1.11 -7.88
C ARG A 258 6.17 0.93 -9.31
N PHE A 259 7.12 0.02 -9.53
CA PHE A 259 7.49 -0.38 -10.87
C PHE A 259 6.32 -1.11 -11.55
N THR A 260 5.81 -0.54 -12.64
CA THR A 260 4.67 -1.09 -13.41
C THR A 260 5.06 -1.67 -14.76
N GLY A 261 6.34 -1.56 -15.12
CA GLY A 261 6.90 -2.10 -16.35
C GLY A 261 7.68 -1.08 -17.17
N VAL A 262 8.12 -1.53 -18.34
CA VAL A 262 8.73 -0.70 -19.37
C VAL A 262 7.68 -0.44 -20.45
N PHE A 263 7.46 0.82 -20.80
CA PHE A 263 6.42 1.23 -21.74
C PHE A 263 6.99 1.96 -22.95
N CYS A 264 6.33 1.86 -24.10
CA CYS A 264 6.62 2.64 -25.29
C CYS A 264 5.32 3.23 -25.85
N LEU A 265 5.41 4.36 -26.56
CA LEU A 265 4.24 4.99 -27.18
C LEU A 265 3.66 4.08 -28.27
N ASP A 266 2.39 3.71 -28.14
CA ASP A 266 1.60 3.06 -29.17
C ASP A 266 1.00 4.14 -30.08
N ARG A 267 1.70 4.44 -31.18
CA ARG A 267 1.37 5.57 -32.07
C ARG A 267 0.01 5.41 -32.74
N GLU A 268 -0.31 4.21 -33.23
CA GLU A 268 -1.57 3.93 -33.89
C GLU A 268 -2.75 4.11 -32.94
N ARG A 269 -2.65 3.51 -31.75
CA ARG A 269 -3.69 3.64 -30.73
C ARG A 269 -3.79 5.06 -30.19
N SER A 270 -2.66 5.77 -30.08
CA SER A 270 -2.64 7.16 -29.63
C SER A 270 -3.38 8.10 -30.60
N VAL A 271 -3.20 7.91 -31.91
CA VAL A 271 -3.93 8.65 -32.94
C VAL A 271 -5.43 8.31 -32.88
N LYS A 272 -5.77 7.01 -32.81
CA LYS A 272 -7.16 6.55 -32.75
C LYS A 272 -7.91 7.09 -31.53
N GLU A 273 -7.27 7.11 -30.37
CA GLU A 273 -7.87 7.55 -29.12
C GLU A 273 -7.68 9.05 -28.82
N LYS A 274 -6.94 9.78 -29.67
CA LYS A 274 -6.63 11.21 -29.53
C LYS A 274 -5.98 11.56 -28.17
N ARG A 275 -5.11 10.70 -27.67
CA ARG A 275 -4.33 10.84 -26.42
C ARG A 275 -3.09 9.98 -26.46
N CYS A 276 -2.08 10.26 -25.64
CA CYS A 276 -0.91 9.40 -25.57
C CYS A 276 -1.29 8.08 -24.88
N VAL A 277 -1.10 6.97 -25.60
CA VAL A 277 -1.30 5.61 -25.09
C VAL A 277 0.05 4.92 -25.09
N TRP A 278 0.54 4.59 -23.90
CA TRP A 278 1.80 3.90 -23.68
C TRP A 278 1.52 2.43 -23.47
N LYS A 279 2.06 1.54 -24.30
CA LYS A 279 1.91 0.10 -24.19
C LYS A 279 3.09 -0.51 -23.45
N ARG A 280 2.82 -1.42 -22.52
CA ARG A 280 3.85 -2.19 -21.81
C ARG A 280 4.54 -3.12 -22.79
N ILE A 281 5.85 -2.98 -22.91
CA ILE A 281 6.72 -3.81 -23.76
C ILE A 281 7.54 -4.82 -22.96
N SER A 282 7.67 -4.61 -21.64
CA SER A 282 8.32 -5.54 -20.72
C SER A 282 7.76 -5.37 -19.31
N ASP A 283 7.63 -6.46 -18.57
CA ASP A 283 7.36 -6.49 -17.12
C ASP A 283 8.65 -6.66 -16.30
N TYR A 284 9.81 -6.68 -16.96
CA TYR A 284 11.13 -6.85 -16.39
C TYR A 284 12.09 -5.75 -16.85
N TYR A 285 12.96 -5.29 -15.94
CA TYR A 285 14.04 -4.36 -16.26
C TYR A 285 15.32 -4.74 -15.51
N LYS A 286 16.43 -4.92 -16.24
CA LYS A 286 17.75 -5.14 -15.63
C LYS A 286 18.38 -3.79 -15.28
N LEU A 287 18.78 -3.60 -14.02
CA LEU A 287 19.46 -2.39 -13.55
C LEU A 287 20.87 -2.28 -14.14
#